data_AF-A0A965DYJ4-F1
#
_entry.id   AF-A0A965DYJ4-F1
#
_cell.length_a   1.000
_cell.length_b   1.000
_cell.length_c   1.000
_cell.angle_alpha   90.00
_cell.angle_beta   90.00
_cell.angle_gamma   90.00
#
_symmetry.space_group_name_H-M   'P 1'
#
loop_
_entity.id
_entity.type
_entity.pdbx_description
1 polymer ?
#
loop_
_entity_poly.entity_id
_entity_poly.type
_entity_poly.pdbx_seq_one_letter_code
_entity_poly.pdbx_strand_id
1 'polypeptide(L)'
;MFARVKSLFTVSDLRNKLLFTLFVFAIYRLGSSLRAPGVDAQAVSQLREASSSQGALGFLNLFSGGAFGSFSIFALGIMPYITASIIMQVLTVVIPKLEQWQQEGAVGQRKITQWTRYVAVVIATLQAAGLTFIFGQGNGSAFFGAARTVPDVVLLDPFMPRALIVIPSLVAGTTLL
;
A
#
# COMPACT_ATOMS: atom_id res chain seq x y z
N MET A 1 -7.68 -19.65 28.01
CA MET A 1 -7.01 -19.05 26.82
C MET A 1 -5.63 -19.65 26.54
N PHE A 2 -4.73 -19.73 27.52
CA PHE A 2 -3.36 -20.26 27.33
C PHE A 2 -3.26 -21.69 26.77
N ALA A 3 -4.18 -22.59 27.12
CA ALA A 3 -4.23 -23.94 26.55
C ALA A 3 -4.48 -23.95 25.02
N ARG A 4 -5.26 -22.97 24.50
CA ARG A 4 -5.51 -22.82 23.06
C ARG A 4 -4.30 -22.31 22.30
N VAL A 5 -3.46 -21.49 22.95
CA VAL A 5 -2.17 -21.05 22.38
C VAL A 5 -1.20 -22.22 22.33
N LYS A 6 -1.16 -23.07 23.37
CA LYS A 6 -0.31 -24.27 23.39
C LYS A 6 -0.72 -25.27 22.28
N SER A 7 -2.02 -25.44 22.01
CA SER A 7 -2.49 -26.29 20.91
C SER A 7 -2.11 -25.81 19.51
N LEU A 8 -1.78 -24.52 19.32
CA LEU A 8 -1.27 -24.01 18.03
C LEU A 8 0.08 -24.65 17.67
N PHE A 9 0.89 -24.99 18.67
CA PHE A 9 2.21 -25.62 18.47
C PHE A 9 2.15 -27.15 18.47
N THR A 10 1.11 -27.74 19.08
CA THR A 10 0.94 -29.20 19.16
C THR A 10 0.30 -29.78 17.89
N VAL A 11 -0.68 -29.09 17.30
CA VAL A 11 -1.39 -29.57 16.10
C VAL A 11 -0.58 -29.19 14.86
N SER A 12 -0.16 -30.18 14.08
CA SER A 12 0.70 -29.99 12.90
C SER A 12 0.10 -29.04 11.86
N ASP A 13 -1.21 -29.11 11.59
CA ASP A 13 -1.89 -28.22 10.64
C ASP A 13 -1.89 -26.75 11.10
N LEU A 14 -2.21 -26.48 12.38
CA LEU A 14 -2.18 -25.13 12.95
C LEU A 14 -0.76 -24.56 12.97
N ARG A 15 0.23 -25.37 13.33
CA ARG A 15 1.65 -24.99 13.30
C ARG A 15 2.09 -24.61 11.89
N ASN A 16 1.73 -25.41 10.89
CA ASN A 16 2.10 -25.14 9.50
C ASN A 16 1.45 -23.85 8.97
N LYS A 17 0.17 -23.61 9.29
CA LYS A 17 -0.51 -22.34 8.97
C LYS A 17 0.14 -21.15 9.66
N LEU A 18 0.52 -21.28 10.94
CA LEU A 18 1.21 -20.23 11.69
C LEU A 18 2.58 -19.91 11.07
N LEU A 19 3.38 -20.94 10.76
CA LEU A 19 4.69 -20.79 10.12
C LEU A 19 4.57 -20.16 8.74
N PHE A 20 3.56 -20.54 7.95
CA PHE A 20 3.29 -19.92 6.65
C PHE A 20 2.95 -18.44 6.79
N THR A 21 2.07 -18.08 7.72
CA THR A 21 1.71 -16.67 7.97
C THR A 21 2.93 -15.85 8.42
N LEU A 22 3.75 -16.38 9.35
CA LEU A 22 5.00 -15.73 9.77
C LEU A 22 6.00 -15.60 8.62
N PHE A 23 6.08 -16.60 7.73
CA PHE A 23 6.92 -16.57 6.55
C PHE A 23 6.49 -15.46 5.57
N VAL A 24 5.18 -15.31 5.32
CA VAL A 24 4.65 -14.21 4.50
C VAL A 24 4.97 -12.85 5.13
N PHE A 25 4.83 -12.70 6.45
CA PHE A 25 5.24 -11.47 7.15
C PHE A 25 6.73 -11.19 7.02
N ALA A 26 7.59 -12.21 7.06
CA ALA A 26 9.02 -12.05 6.86
C ALA A 26 9.32 -11.56 5.44
N ILE A 27 8.67 -12.12 4.41
CA ILE A 27 8.79 -11.64 3.02
C ILE A 27 8.35 -10.18 2.89
N TYR A 28 7.20 -9.82 3.47
CA TYR A 28 6.73 -8.44 3.49
C TYR A 28 7.77 -7.51 4.11
N ARG A 29 8.34 -7.90 5.26
CA ARG A 29 9.32 -7.10 5.96
C ARG A 29 10.60 -6.92 5.14
N LEU A 30 11.06 -7.98 4.46
CA LEU A 30 12.19 -7.90 3.53
C LEU A 30 11.89 -6.96 2.37
N GLY A 31 10.73 -7.06 1.73
CA GLY A 31 10.36 -6.17 0.63
C GLY A 31 10.15 -4.71 1.04
N SER A 32 9.66 -4.44 2.26
CA SER A 32 9.55 -3.06 2.80
C SER A 32 10.90 -2.38 3.04
N SER A 33 11.99 -3.16 3.08
CA SER A 33 13.35 -2.65 3.18
C SER A 33 14.01 -2.39 1.81
N LEU A 34 13.46 -2.98 0.74
CA LEU A 34 13.91 -2.76 -0.64
C LEU A 34 13.35 -1.44 -1.16
N ARG A 35 14.24 -0.46 -1.36
CA ARG A 35 13.89 0.86 -1.91
C ARG A 35 13.42 0.71 -3.36
N ALA A 36 12.44 1.51 -3.76
CA ALA A 36 12.02 1.55 -5.15
C ALA A 36 13.18 2.05 -6.04
N PRO A 37 13.33 1.52 -7.26
CA PRO A 37 14.41 1.91 -8.16
C PRO A 37 14.27 3.38 -8.58
N GLY A 38 15.37 4.14 -8.54
CA GLY A 38 15.40 5.53 -8.99
C GLY A 38 15.19 6.59 -7.90
N VAL A 39 15.21 6.18 -6.63
CA VAL A 39 15.01 7.06 -5.47
C VAL A 39 16.36 7.49 -4.85
N ASP A 40 16.53 8.79 -4.59
CA ASP A 40 17.70 9.32 -3.90
C ASP A 40 17.70 8.93 -2.39
N ALA A 41 18.86 8.51 -1.89
CA ALA A 41 19.05 8.17 -0.49
C ALA A 41 18.91 9.37 0.46
N GLN A 42 19.30 10.59 0.02
CA GLN A 42 19.17 11.81 0.83
C GLN A 42 17.71 12.27 0.94
N ALA A 43 16.96 12.12 -0.14
CA ALA A 43 15.53 12.36 -0.20
C ALA A 43 14.75 11.45 0.76
N VAL A 44 15.12 10.17 0.83
CA VAL A 44 14.47 9.18 1.71
C VAL A 44 14.75 9.46 3.18
N SER A 45 15.97 9.90 3.56
CA SER A 45 16.23 10.25 4.96
C SER A 45 15.37 11.43 5.41
N GLN A 46 15.19 12.43 4.54
CA GLN A 46 14.32 13.58 4.82
C GLN A 46 12.84 13.16 4.92
N LEU A 47 12.38 12.27 4.03
CA LEU A 47 11.04 11.70 4.10
C LEU A 47 10.81 10.90 5.38
N ARG A 48 11.81 10.13 5.83
CA ARG A 48 11.73 9.39 7.12
C ARG A 48 11.62 10.33 8.31
N GLU A 49 12.40 11.41 8.34
CA GLU A 49 12.33 12.42 9.39
C GLU A 49 10.97 13.12 9.40
N ALA A 50 10.49 13.56 8.23
CA ALA A 50 9.16 14.15 8.09
C ALA A 50 8.03 13.18 8.47
N SER A 51 8.16 11.90 8.12
CA SER A 51 7.19 10.84 8.44
C SER A 51 7.24 10.37 9.90
N SER A 52 8.26 10.79 10.66
CA SER A 52 8.36 10.54 12.10
C SER A 52 7.61 11.59 12.93
N SER A 53 7.16 12.67 12.30
CA SER A 53 6.33 13.71 12.94
C SER A 53 4.85 13.31 13.00
N GLN A 54 4.16 13.76 14.04
CA GLN A 54 2.71 13.55 14.21
C GLN A 54 1.95 14.37 13.16
N GLY A 55 1.45 13.72 12.10
CA GLY A 55 0.75 14.38 11.00
C GLY A 55 0.27 13.40 9.93
N ALA A 56 -0.30 13.91 8.84
CA ALA A 56 -0.83 13.08 7.74
C ALA A 56 0.24 12.14 7.15
N LEU A 57 1.51 12.58 7.06
CA LEU A 57 2.63 11.75 6.62
C LEU A 57 2.94 10.60 7.60
N GLY A 58 2.90 10.88 8.90
CA GLY A 58 3.07 9.85 9.93
C GLY A 58 1.95 8.80 9.90
N PHE A 59 0.72 9.22 9.63
CA PHE A 59 -0.40 8.29 9.42
C PHE A 59 -0.14 7.40 8.19
N LEU A 60 0.22 7.96 7.04
CA LEU A 60 0.55 7.15 5.85
C LEU A 60 1.72 6.18 6.11
N ASN A 61 2.73 6.60 6.87
CA ASN A 61 3.84 5.74 7.24
C ASN A 61 3.43 4.61 8.20
N LEU A 62 2.50 4.87 9.12
CA LEU A 62 1.94 3.86 10.02
C LEU A 62 1.14 2.80 9.23
N PHE A 63 0.26 3.23 8.32
CA PHE A 63 -0.58 2.32 7.53
C PHE A 63 0.21 1.54 6.47
N SER A 64 1.37 2.03 6.07
CA SER A 64 2.33 1.29 5.23
C SER A 64 3.35 0.47 6.04
N GLY A 65 3.26 0.44 7.38
CA GLY A 65 4.19 -0.33 8.22
C GLY A 65 5.66 0.14 8.15
N GLY A 66 5.88 1.41 7.81
CA GLY A 66 7.21 2.00 7.61
C GLY A 66 7.70 1.99 6.16
N ALA A 67 6.96 1.36 5.24
CA ALA A 67 7.33 1.17 3.84
C ALA A 67 7.26 2.48 3.02
N PHE A 68 6.39 3.42 3.41
CA PHE A 68 6.29 4.74 2.80
C PHE A 68 7.48 5.63 3.18
N GLY A 69 7.87 5.67 4.45
CA GLY A 69 9.02 6.46 4.90
C GLY A 69 10.34 6.02 4.24
N SER A 70 10.50 4.72 3.93
CA SER A 70 11.66 4.22 3.16
C SER A 70 11.51 4.33 1.64
N PHE A 71 10.35 4.80 1.14
CA PHE A 71 9.94 4.77 -0.27
C PHE A 71 10.28 3.43 -0.94
N SER A 72 9.82 2.35 -0.30
CA SER A 72 10.04 0.98 -0.77
C SER A 72 9.14 0.61 -1.96
N ILE A 73 9.39 -0.56 -2.56
CA ILE A 73 8.53 -1.16 -3.58
C ILE A 73 7.08 -1.33 -3.05
N PHE A 74 6.93 -1.45 -1.72
CA PHE A 74 5.66 -1.56 -1.00
C PHE A 74 5.18 -0.24 -0.38
N ALA A 75 5.66 0.92 -0.84
CA ALA A 75 5.35 2.21 -0.23
C ALA A 75 3.84 2.53 -0.13
N LEU A 76 3.04 2.09 -1.10
CA LEU A 76 1.57 2.23 -1.08
C LEU A 76 0.89 1.27 -0.10
N GLY A 77 1.55 0.16 0.25
CA GLY A 77 1.03 -0.88 1.14
C GLY A 77 -0.30 -1.46 0.65
N ILE A 78 -1.13 -1.91 1.59
CA ILE A 78 -2.45 -2.51 1.32
C ILE A 78 -3.54 -1.42 1.15
N MET A 79 -3.19 -0.13 1.32
CA MET A 79 -4.15 0.98 1.31
C MET A 79 -5.00 1.05 0.03
N PRO A 80 -4.46 0.87 -1.19
CA PRO A 80 -5.28 0.89 -2.40
C PRO A 80 -6.38 -0.17 -2.41
N TYR A 81 -6.11 -1.34 -1.84
CA TYR A 81 -7.12 -2.40 -1.68
C TYR A 81 -8.16 -2.06 -0.61
N ILE A 82 -7.73 -1.51 0.54
CA ILE A 82 -8.67 -1.04 1.58
C ILE A 82 -9.60 0.01 1.00
N THR A 83 -9.06 1.02 0.33
CA THR A 83 -9.85 2.09 -0.32
C THR A 83 -10.78 1.52 -1.39
N ALA A 84 -10.31 0.63 -2.26
CA ALA A 84 -11.14 -0.03 -3.26
C ALA A 84 -12.29 -0.83 -2.63
N SER A 85 -12.04 -1.53 -1.54
CA SER A 85 -13.06 -2.33 -0.84
C SER A 85 -14.17 -1.45 -0.25
N ILE A 86 -13.81 -0.29 0.31
CA ILE A 86 -14.77 0.69 0.82
C ILE A 86 -15.58 1.29 -0.34
N ILE A 87 -14.92 1.63 -1.46
CA ILE A 87 -15.62 2.12 -2.65
C ILE A 87 -16.62 1.07 -3.15
N MET A 88 -16.23 -0.20 -3.25
CA MET A 88 -17.13 -1.27 -3.67
C MET A 88 -18.29 -1.48 -2.69
N GLN A 89 -18.05 -1.37 -1.38
CA GLN A 89 -19.10 -1.43 -0.35
C GLN A 89 -20.10 -0.27 -0.46
N VAL A 90 -19.66 0.92 -0.85
CA VAL A 90 -20.56 2.05 -1.10
C VAL A 90 -21.30 1.85 -2.43
N LEU A 91 -20.60 1.42 -3.48
CA LEU A 91 -21.20 1.18 -4.80
C LEU A 91 -22.24 0.05 -4.79
N THR A 92 -22.12 -0.95 -3.90
CA THR A 92 -23.16 -1.98 -3.74
C THR A 92 -24.51 -1.40 -3.30
N VAL A 93 -24.53 -0.27 -2.58
CA VAL A 93 -25.77 0.40 -2.15
C VAL A 93 -26.35 1.28 -3.27
N VAL A 94 -25.50 1.81 -4.13
CA VAL A 94 -25.90 2.76 -5.19
C VAL A 94 -26.26 2.04 -6.50
N ILE A 95 -25.61 0.91 -6.81
CA ILE A 95 -25.77 0.18 -8.06
C ILE A 95 -26.56 -1.11 -7.81
N PRO A 96 -27.81 -1.24 -8.29
CA PRO A 96 -28.68 -2.39 -8.00
C PRO A 96 -28.10 -3.72 -8.53
N LYS A 97 -27.28 -3.68 -9.57
CA LYS A 97 -26.61 -4.88 -10.11
C LYS A 97 -25.53 -5.42 -9.17
N LEU A 98 -24.83 -4.56 -8.44
CA LEU A 98 -23.86 -4.98 -7.43
C LEU A 98 -24.57 -5.52 -6.19
N GLU A 99 -25.71 -4.95 -5.82
CA GLU A 99 -26.59 -5.46 -4.77
C GLU A 99 -27.09 -6.88 -5.09
N GLN A 100 -27.52 -7.13 -6.33
CA GLN A 100 -27.91 -8.48 -6.79
C GLN A 100 -26.77 -9.50 -6.63
N TRP A 101 -25.53 -9.13 -6.98
CA TRP A 101 -24.37 -9.99 -6.73
C TRP A 101 -24.12 -10.21 -5.23
N GLN A 102 -24.40 -9.22 -4.39
CA GLN A 102 -24.32 -9.41 -2.94
C GLN A 102 -25.35 -10.43 -2.44
N GLN A 103 -26.55 -10.45 -3.04
CA GLN A 103 -27.65 -11.37 -2.73
C GLN A 103 -27.44 -12.80 -3.28
N GLU A 104 -26.64 -12.98 -4.34
CA GLU A 104 -26.21 -14.30 -4.87
C GLU A 104 -25.33 -15.12 -3.90
N GLY A 105 -25.03 -14.59 -2.71
CA GLY A 105 -24.26 -15.28 -1.68
C GLY A 105 -22.79 -15.51 -2.08
N ALA A 106 -22.30 -16.75 -1.95
CA ALA A 106 -20.87 -17.05 -2.12
C ALA A 106 -20.32 -16.76 -3.52
N VAL A 107 -21.13 -16.94 -4.57
CA VAL A 107 -20.69 -16.74 -5.96
C VAL A 107 -20.57 -15.25 -6.28
N GLY A 108 -21.56 -14.45 -5.89
CA GLY A 108 -21.51 -13.02 -6.17
C GLY A 108 -20.56 -12.25 -5.25
N GLN A 109 -20.35 -12.70 -4.01
CA GLN A 109 -19.26 -12.18 -3.17
C GLN A 109 -17.89 -12.37 -3.83
N ARG A 110 -17.62 -13.53 -4.45
CA ARG A 110 -16.38 -13.74 -5.22
C ARG A 110 -16.25 -12.77 -6.39
N LYS A 111 -17.34 -12.46 -7.10
CA LYS A 111 -17.35 -11.45 -8.18
C LYS A 111 -17.00 -10.07 -7.63
N ILE A 112 -17.62 -9.65 -6.53
CA ILE A 112 -17.34 -8.35 -5.90
C ILE A 112 -15.88 -8.27 -5.45
N THR A 113 -15.32 -9.32 -4.85
CA THR A 113 -13.90 -9.37 -4.48
C THR A 113 -12.99 -9.27 -5.70
N GLN A 114 -13.30 -9.96 -6.81
CA GLN A 114 -12.54 -9.84 -8.05
C GLN A 114 -12.54 -8.41 -8.60
N TRP A 115 -13.71 -7.77 -8.66
CA TRP A 115 -13.84 -6.37 -9.07
C TRP A 115 -13.10 -5.41 -8.14
N THR A 116 -13.18 -5.64 -6.83
CA THR A 116 -12.44 -4.88 -5.82
C THR A 116 -10.93 -4.92 -6.10
N ARG A 117 -10.39 -6.08 -6.47
CA ARG A 117 -8.96 -6.21 -6.84
C ARG A 117 -8.63 -5.40 -8.10
N TYR A 118 -9.46 -5.44 -9.13
CA TYR A 118 -9.22 -4.64 -10.34
C TYR A 118 -9.27 -3.14 -10.05
N VAL A 119 -10.26 -2.68 -9.27
CA VAL A 119 -10.37 -1.28 -8.84
C VAL A 119 -9.14 -0.88 -8.02
N ALA A 120 -8.66 -1.76 -7.13
CA ALA A 120 -7.46 -1.51 -6.34
C ALA A 120 -6.22 -1.28 -7.22
N VAL A 121 -6.03 -2.06 -8.29
CA VAL A 121 -4.91 -1.87 -9.24
C VAL A 121 -5.00 -0.51 -9.94
N VAL A 122 -6.20 -0.11 -10.38
CA VAL A 122 -6.42 1.20 -11.01
C VAL A 122 -6.12 2.33 -10.02
N ILE A 123 -6.62 2.25 -8.79
CA ILE A 123 -6.35 3.23 -7.73
C ILE A 123 -4.86 3.28 -7.41
N ALA A 124 -4.20 2.13 -7.26
CA ALA A 124 -2.77 2.05 -7.01
C ALA A 124 -1.97 2.71 -8.13
N THR A 125 -2.39 2.54 -9.39
CA THR A 125 -1.74 3.17 -10.54
C THR A 125 -1.89 4.68 -10.52
N LEU A 126 -3.09 5.19 -10.22
CA LEU A 126 -3.35 6.62 -10.10
C LEU A 126 -2.59 7.24 -8.91
N GLN A 127 -2.56 6.56 -7.77
CA GLN A 127 -1.80 6.99 -6.58
C GLN A 127 -0.30 6.95 -6.84
N ALA A 128 0.23 5.90 -7.45
CA ALA A 128 1.64 5.80 -7.81
C ALA A 128 2.05 6.91 -8.77
N ALA A 129 1.24 7.19 -9.81
CA ALA A 129 1.47 8.29 -10.73
C ALA A 129 1.45 9.63 -9.99
N GLY A 130 0.41 9.89 -9.19
CA GLY A 130 0.28 11.12 -8.40
C GLY A 130 1.48 11.36 -7.48
N LEU A 131 1.88 10.36 -6.70
CA LEU A 131 3.06 10.45 -5.84
C LEU A 131 4.34 10.70 -6.67
N THR A 132 4.54 9.95 -7.76
CA THR A 132 5.72 10.11 -8.64
C THR A 132 5.82 11.53 -9.22
N PHE A 133 4.71 12.11 -9.68
CA PHE A 133 4.71 13.48 -10.24
C PHE A 133 4.89 14.56 -9.16
N ILE A 134 4.18 14.44 -8.04
CA ILE A 134 4.22 15.42 -6.94
C ILE A 134 5.61 15.47 -6.33
N PHE A 135 6.18 14.30 -6.04
CA PHE A 135 7.53 14.20 -5.50
C PHE A 135 8.61 14.39 -6.56
N GLY A 136 8.30 14.23 -7.85
CA GLY A 136 9.23 14.53 -8.93
C GLY A 136 9.44 16.04 -9.14
N GLN A 137 8.41 16.85 -8.94
CA GLN A 137 8.48 18.30 -9.11
C GLN A 137 8.97 19.06 -7.87
N GLY A 138 9.41 18.37 -6.81
CA GLY A 138 9.79 19.00 -5.53
C GLY A 138 8.61 19.52 -4.69
N ASN A 139 7.39 19.51 -5.23
CA ASN A 139 6.18 20.06 -4.62
C ASN A 139 5.52 19.11 -3.59
N GLY A 140 6.28 18.24 -2.93
CA GLY A 140 5.77 17.29 -1.92
C GLY A 140 5.06 17.97 -0.73
N SER A 141 5.41 19.23 -0.46
CA SER A 141 4.79 20.07 0.58
C SER A 141 3.35 20.50 0.26
N ALA A 142 2.98 20.58 -1.03
CA ALA A 142 1.66 21.06 -1.48
C ALA A 142 0.54 20.02 -1.31
N PHE A 143 0.86 18.72 -1.32
CA PHE A 143 -0.14 17.65 -1.22
C PHE A 143 -0.59 17.36 0.22
N PHE A 144 0.27 17.62 1.21
CA PHE A 144 0.03 17.26 2.62
C PHE A 144 -0.23 18.44 3.55
N GLY A 145 -0.54 19.62 2.98
CA GLY A 145 -1.03 20.83 3.65
C GLY A 145 -0.77 20.88 5.17
N ALA A 146 0.48 21.22 5.56
CA ALA A 146 0.93 21.63 6.90
C ALA A 146 2.37 21.16 7.25
N ALA A 147 3.04 20.38 6.41
CA ALA A 147 4.45 20.06 6.64
C ALA A 147 5.34 21.18 6.04
N ARG A 148 5.58 22.25 6.81
CA ARG A 148 6.52 23.35 6.47
C ARG A 148 8.00 22.93 6.35
N THR A 149 8.27 21.63 6.42
CA THR A 149 9.60 21.02 6.38
C THR A 149 9.58 19.70 5.60
N VAL A 150 8.84 19.63 4.50
CA VAL A 150 9.23 18.72 3.42
C VAL A 150 10.15 19.57 2.53
N PRO A 151 11.47 19.31 2.49
CA PRO A 151 12.35 20.01 1.56
C PRO A 151 11.84 19.83 0.13
N ASP A 152 12.30 20.65 -0.82
CA ASP A 152 12.04 20.43 -2.25
C ASP A 152 12.74 19.15 -2.70
N VAL A 153 12.16 18.02 -2.31
CA VAL A 153 12.73 16.70 -2.54
C VAL A 153 12.34 16.30 -3.95
N VAL A 154 13.20 16.64 -4.92
CA VAL A 154 13.13 16.08 -6.27
C VAL A 154 13.48 14.60 -6.17
N LEU A 155 12.47 13.77 -5.91
CA LEU A 155 12.63 12.31 -5.89
C LEU A 155 12.92 11.78 -7.30
N LEU A 156 12.46 12.48 -8.35
CA LEU A 156 12.53 12.08 -9.76
C LEU A 156 12.48 13.30 -10.69
N ASP A 157 13.38 13.41 -11.68
CA ASP A 157 13.16 14.38 -12.76
C ASP A 157 11.83 14.06 -13.50
N PRO A 158 10.88 15.00 -13.59
CA PRO A 158 9.53 14.75 -14.10
C PRO A 158 9.48 14.38 -15.60
N PHE A 159 10.60 14.47 -16.33
CA PHE A 159 10.71 14.29 -17.78
C PHE A 159 11.57 13.10 -18.26
N MET A 160 12.00 12.17 -17.40
CA MET A 160 12.92 11.06 -17.78
C MET A 160 12.39 9.62 -17.52
N PRO A 161 12.97 8.57 -18.16
CA PRO A 161 12.54 7.15 -18.15
C PRO A 161 12.35 6.47 -16.79
N ARG A 162 12.71 7.12 -15.69
CA ARG A 162 12.67 6.54 -14.33
C ARG A 162 11.25 6.50 -13.76
N ALA A 163 10.40 7.49 -14.06
CA ALA A 163 8.98 7.47 -13.67
C ALA A 163 8.23 6.25 -14.27
N LEU A 164 8.59 5.86 -15.50
CA LEU A 164 8.09 4.66 -16.17
C LEU A 164 8.52 3.36 -15.50
N ILE A 165 9.53 3.37 -14.62
CA ILE A 165 9.99 2.21 -13.86
C ILE A 165 9.40 2.22 -12.44
N VAL A 166 9.30 3.41 -11.83
CA VAL A 166 8.79 3.59 -10.47
C VAL A 166 7.31 3.23 -10.37
N ILE A 167 6.47 3.78 -11.26
CA ILE A 167 5.02 3.54 -11.24
C ILE A 167 4.69 2.04 -11.30
N PRO A 168 5.16 1.26 -12.31
CA PRO A 168 4.88 -0.16 -12.35
C PRO A 168 5.56 -0.92 -11.21
N SER A 169 6.70 -0.48 -10.67
CA SER A 169 7.30 -1.12 -9.49
C SER A 169 6.42 -0.98 -8.24
N LEU A 170 5.82 0.20 -8.01
CA LEU A 170 4.92 0.44 -6.88
C LEU A 170 3.59 -0.28 -7.05
N VAL A 171 3.06 -0.31 -8.27
CA VAL A 171 1.83 -1.06 -8.59
C VAL A 171 2.09 -2.56 -8.43
N ALA A 172 3.16 -3.09 -9.02
CA ALA A 172 3.53 -4.51 -8.88
C ALA A 172 3.83 -4.89 -7.43
N GLY A 173 4.45 -3.99 -6.67
CA GLY A 173 4.64 -4.16 -5.24
C GLY A 173 3.31 -4.29 -4.50
N THR A 174 2.36 -3.40 -4.80
CA THR A 174 1.03 -3.41 -4.17
C THR A 174 0.18 -4.61 -4.59
N THR A 175 0.30 -5.09 -5.82
CA THR A 175 -0.44 -6.28 -6.27
C THR A 175 0.12 -7.59 -5.76
N LEU A 176 1.39 -7.61 -5.34
CA LEU A 176 2.01 -8.75 -4.68
C LEU A 176 1.52 -8.90 -3.23
N LEU A 177 1.15 -7.79 -2.59
CA LEU A 177 0.58 -7.73 -1.24
C LEU A 177 -0.92 -8.05 -1.20
#